data_AF-A0A0F8WRM2-F1
#
_entry.id   AF-A0A0F8WRM2-F1
#
_cell.length_a   1.000
_cell.length_b   1.000
_cell.length_c   1.000
_cell.angle_alpha   90.00
_cell.angle_beta   90.00
_cell.angle_gamma   90.00
#
_symmetry.space_group_name_H-M   'P 1'
#
loop_
_entity.id
_entity.type
_entity.pdbx_description
1 polymer ?
#
loop_
_entity_poly.entity_id
_entity_poly.type
_entity_poly.pdbx_seq_one_letter_code
_entity_poly.pdbx_strand_id
1 'polypeptide(L)'
;ILDDNGAPKGDRHIVIPTSAGVNLRTLTQLTKANEAGSDDMLRRGILLDIHGFAIRESGGAQIHTKGLVPAADTVIGIEPVGETDIVLSSFNAGHYVAGDAIQFGATDPNIYIVASLTPATNTMTIAKPGLRKATEAADAVTSMADYEAGMAFSRNALQLVARAPAVPEGGDSADDSMLIVDPVSGLPFEIRLYRQYHRVSYEIGMAWGVKAVKPEHLALILGFEGVVT
;
A
#
# COMPACT_ATOMS: atom_id res chain seq x y z
N ILE A 1 -6.01 12.44 -8.40
CA ILE A 1 -5.52 12.20 -7.02
C ILE A 1 -4.03 12.51 -6.88
N LEU A 2 -3.10 11.73 -7.44
CA LEU A 2 -1.65 11.99 -7.22
C LEU A 2 -1.19 13.37 -7.75
N ASP A 3 -1.73 13.82 -8.88
CA ASP A 3 -1.49 15.17 -9.39
C ASP A 3 -2.08 16.27 -8.50
N ASP A 4 -3.30 16.06 -8.00
CA ASP A 4 -3.97 16.99 -7.08
C ASP A 4 -3.26 17.08 -5.72
N ASN A 5 -2.54 16.01 -5.35
CA ASN A 5 -1.71 15.96 -4.15
C ASN A 5 -0.30 16.56 -4.39
N GLY A 6 0.02 17.00 -5.61
CA GLY A 6 1.31 17.60 -5.95
C GLY A 6 2.47 16.60 -6.12
N ALA A 7 2.17 15.32 -6.35
CA ALA A 7 3.21 14.31 -6.52
C ALA A 7 4.05 14.57 -7.79
N PRO A 8 5.37 14.27 -7.78
CA PRO A 8 6.22 14.38 -8.97
C PRO A 8 5.61 13.65 -10.17
N LYS A 9 5.66 14.26 -11.35
CA LYS A 9 5.04 13.71 -12.57
C LYS A 9 5.83 12.56 -13.21
N GLY A 10 7.09 12.36 -12.81
CA GLY A 10 7.94 11.25 -13.28
C GLY A 10 8.05 10.14 -12.24
N ASP A 11 8.45 8.95 -12.69
CA ASP A 11 8.73 7.76 -11.86
C ASP A 11 7.57 7.37 -10.94
N ARG A 12 6.37 7.30 -11.53
CA ARG A 12 5.20 6.76 -10.86
C ARG A 12 5.03 5.29 -11.21
N HIS A 13 4.66 4.52 -10.21
CA HIS A 13 4.47 3.09 -10.30
C HIS A 13 3.08 2.73 -9.83
N ILE A 14 2.46 1.80 -10.54
CA ILE A 14 1.23 1.14 -10.11
C ILE A 14 1.55 -0.34 -9.97
N VAL A 15 1.20 -0.91 -8.82
CA VAL A 15 1.26 -2.34 -8.56
C VAL A 15 -0.16 -2.82 -8.33
N ILE A 16 -0.66 -3.63 -9.24
CA ILE A 16 -2.01 -4.22 -9.16
C ILE A 16 -1.95 -5.69 -8.76
N PRO A 17 -3.03 -6.23 -8.20
CA PRO A 17 -3.16 -7.68 -8.03
C PRO A 17 -3.21 -8.41 -9.37
N THR A 18 -2.88 -9.70 -9.34
CA THR A 18 -2.87 -10.56 -10.53
C THR A 18 -4.28 -10.73 -11.12
N SER A 19 -5.32 -10.72 -10.29
CA SER A 19 -6.74 -10.72 -10.70
C SER A 19 -7.07 -9.53 -11.62
N ALA A 20 -6.69 -8.32 -11.22
CA ALA A 20 -6.82 -7.11 -12.02
C ALA A 20 -5.89 -7.13 -13.24
N GLY A 21 -4.70 -7.73 -13.12
CA GLY A 21 -3.78 -7.94 -14.24
C GLY A 21 -4.37 -8.81 -15.36
N VAL A 22 -5.16 -9.83 -15.02
CA VAL A 22 -5.92 -10.62 -16.01
C VAL A 22 -6.92 -9.74 -16.75
N ASN A 23 -7.70 -8.93 -16.04
CA ASN A 23 -8.67 -8.02 -16.65
C ASN A 23 -8.01 -6.95 -17.54
N LEU A 24 -6.80 -6.48 -17.19
CA LEU A 24 -6.06 -5.57 -18.07
C LEU A 24 -5.56 -6.25 -19.34
N ARG A 25 -5.15 -7.52 -19.26
CA ARG A 25 -4.70 -8.29 -20.43
C ARG A 25 -5.84 -8.67 -21.39
N THR A 26 -7.07 -8.81 -20.89
CA THR A 26 -8.24 -9.11 -21.74
C THR A 26 -8.74 -7.89 -22.52
N LEU A 27 -8.31 -6.67 -22.18
CA LEU A 27 -8.57 -5.46 -22.96
C LEU A 27 -7.80 -5.51 -24.29
N THR A 28 -8.52 -5.88 -25.35
CA THR A 28 -8.01 -6.23 -26.69
C THR A 28 -7.33 -5.09 -27.45
N GLN A 29 -7.47 -3.84 -27.02
CA GLN A 29 -6.78 -2.69 -27.63
C GLN A 29 -5.32 -2.57 -27.17
N LEU A 30 -4.97 -3.08 -25.98
CA LEU A 30 -3.64 -2.90 -25.40
C LEU A 30 -2.63 -4.00 -25.80
N THR A 31 -3.11 -5.13 -26.33
CA THR A 31 -2.28 -6.30 -26.67
C THR A 31 -1.90 -6.39 -28.15
N LYS A 32 -2.37 -5.46 -28.99
CA LYS A 32 -1.96 -5.39 -30.40
C LYS A 32 -0.61 -4.69 -30.49
N ALA A 33 0.44 -5.44 -30.82
CA ALA A 33 1.81 -4.95 -30.98
C ALA A 33 1.93 -3.74 -31.95
N ASN A 34 1.02 -3.64 -32.93
CA ASN A 34 0.99 -2.53 -33.89
C ASN A 34 0.58 -1.18 -33.26
N GLU A 35 -0.10 -1.20 -32.11
CA GLU A 35 -0.52 0.00 -31.35
C GLU A 35 0.33 0.22 -30.08
N ALA A 36 0.96 -0.85 -29.55
CA ALA A 36 1.75 -0.81 -28.31
C ALA A 36 3.22 -0.32 -28.49
N GLY A 37 3.75 -0.34 -29.71
CA GLY A 37 5.00 0.34 -30.08
C GLY A 37 6.32 -0.14 -29.43
N SER A 38 6.34 -1.19 -28.59
CA SER A 38 7.56 -1.75 -27.99
C SER A 38 7.44 -3.21 -27.54
N ASP A 39 8.59 -3.88 -27.36
CA ASP A 39 8.72 -5.27 -26.86
C ASP A 39 8.87 -5.38 -25.32
N ASP A 40 8.76 -4.27 -24.57
CA ASP A 40 9.08 -4.22 -23.13
C ASP A 40 8.15 -5.08 -22.26
N MET A 41 6.93 -5.34 -22.73
CA MET A 41 5.97 -6.29 -22.15
C MET A 41 6.59 -7.68 -21.96
N LEU A 42 7.36 -8.15 -22.95
CA LEU A 42 7.95 -9.48 -22.95
C LEU A 42 9.23 -9.57 -22.12
N ARG A 43 9.96 -8.45 -21.96
CA ARG A 43 11.32 -8.46 -21.37
C ARG A 43 11.36 -8.03 -19.91
N ARG A 44 10.48 -7.12 -19.47
CA ARG A 44 10.54 -6.52 -18.12
C ARG A 44 9.27 -6.72 -17.29
N GLY A 45 8.22 -7.32 -17.85
CA GLY A 45 6.94 -7.51 -17.15
C GLY A 45 6.26 -6.19 -16.74
N ILE A 46 6.63 -5.08 -17.38
CA ILE A 46 5.88 -3.81 -17.26
C ILE A 46 4.68 -3.98 -18.19
N LEU A 47 3.47 -4.00 -17.62
CA LEU A 47 2.23 -4.31 -18.34
C LEU A 47 1.77 -3.18 -19.28
N LEU A 48 2.19 -1.94 -19.00
CA LEU A 48 2.20 -0.82 -19.92
C LEU A 48 2.80 0.40 -19.19
N ASP A 49 3.30 1.38 -19.94
CA ASP A 49 3.48 2.74 -19.44
C ASP A 49 2.28 3.59 -19.93
N ILE A 50 1.22 3.64 -19.13
CA ILE A 50 0.01 4.43 -19.45
C ILE A 50 0.05 5.69 -18.63
N HIS A 51 -0.06 6.84 -19.30
CA HIS A 51 -0.20 8.15 -18.66
C HIS A 51 0.88 8.46 -17.59
N GLY A 52 2.11 7.99 -17.80
CA GLY A 52 3.25 8.26 -16.91
C GLY A 52 3.32 7.35 -15.67
N PHE A 53 2.56 6.25 -15.66
CA PHE A 53 2.67 5.19 -14.66
C PHE A 53 3.19 3.90 -15.30
N ALA A 54 4.27 3.37 -14.74
CA ALA A 54 4.69 2.00 -15.03
C ALA A 54 3.83 1.02 -14.22
N ILE A 55 2.98 0.26 -14.92
CA ILE A 55 2.08 -0.73 -14.31
C ILE A 55 2.80 -2.07 -14.17
N ARG A 56 2.70 -2.66 -12.98
CA ARG A 56 3.23 -3.99 -12.64
C ARG A 56 2.17 -4.80 -11.91
N GLU A 57 2.28 -6.12 -11.99
CA GLU A 57 1.44 -7.03 -11.21
C GLU A 57 2.20 -7.62 -10.02
N SER A 58 1.48 -7.94 -8.94
CA SER A 58 2.01 -8.66 -7.79
C SER A 58 1.02 -9.72 -7.33
N GLY A 59 1.52 -10.95 -7.13
CA GLY A 59 0.75 -12.02 -6.48
C GLY A 59 0.72 -11.93 -4.95
N GLY A 60 1.45 -10.99 -4.36
CA GLY A 60 1.47 -10.73 -2.92
C GLY A 60 0.55 -9.59 -2.49
N ALA A 61 -0.40 -9.18 -3.34
CA ALA A 61 -1.39 -8.18 -2.98
C ALA A 61 -2.19 -8.65 -1.75
N GLN A 62 -2.43 -7.73 -0.82
CA GLN A 62 -3.15 -8.04 0.42
C GLN A 62 -4.64 -7.85 0.20
N ILE A 63 -5.44 -8.74 0.78
CA ILE A 63 -6.89 -8.61 0.83
C ILE A 63 -7.22 -7.88 2.13
N HIS A 64 -7.96 -6.79 2.00
CA HIS A 64 -8.48 -6.06 3.15
C HIS A 64 -9.92 -6.52 3.43
N THR A 65 -10.14 -7.04 4.63
CA THR A 65 -11.47 -7.36 5.14
C THR A 65 -11.96 -6.20 5.99
N LYS A 66 -13.12 -5.67 5.64
CA LYS A 66 -13.69 -4.51 6.31
C LYS A 66 -14.11 -4.81 7.75
N GLY A 67 -14.17 -3.76 8.56
CA GLY A 67 -14.80 -3.82 9.88
C GLY A 67 -16.30 -4.14 9.82
N LEU A 68 -16.85 -4.67 10.91
CA LEU A 68 -18.28 -4.96 11.02
C LEU A 68 -19.05 -3.69 11.40
N VAL A 69 -19.37 -2.86 10.41
CA VAL A 69 -20.21 -1.66 10.61
C VAL A 69 -21.68 -2.09 10.68
N PRO A 70 -22.36 -2.06 11.85
CA PRO A 70 -23.70 -2.63 11.98
C PRO A 70 -24.81 -1.67 11.55
N ALA A 71 -24.66 -0.35 11.75
CA ALA A 71 -25.47 0.72 11.13
C ALA A 71 -25.06 2.14 11.61
N ALA A 72 -25.00 3.08 10.67
CA ALA A 72 -25.21 4.53 10.80
C ALA A 72 -24.39 5.30 11.86
N ASP A 73 -23.08 5.09 11.94
CA ASP A 73 -22.23 6.09 12.57
C ASP A 73 -22.25 7.38 11.74
N THR A 74 -22.29 8.52 12.41
CA THR A 74 -22.36 9.83 11.76
C THR A 74 -21.28 10.75 12.29
N VAL A 75 -20.89 11.75 11.51
CA VAL A 75 -19.98 12.79 11.98
C VAL A 75 -20.72 13.72 12.95
N ILE A 76 -20.11 14.05 14.10
CA ILE A 76 -20.77 14.88 15.13
C ILE A 76 -20.86 16.36 14.69
N GLY A 77 -19.88 16.82 13.92
CA GLY A 77 -19.73 18.23 13.58
C GLY A 77 -19.25 18.49 12.17
N ILE A 78 -19.01 19.77 11.89
CA ILE A 78 -18.38 20.21 10.66
C ILE A 78 -16.87 20.06 10.83
N GLU A 79 -16.27 19.14 10.09
CA GLU A 79 -14.83 19.00 10.01
C GLU A 79 -14.33 19.66 8.73
N PRO A 80 -13.35 20.57 8.80
CA PRO A 80 -12.90 21.34 7.65
C PRO A 80 -12.11 20.49 6.64
N VAL A 81 -12.00 21.00 5.42
CA VAL A 81 -11.12 20.42 4.39
C VAL A 81 -9.68 20.34 4.92
N GLY A 82 -9.05 19.19 4.75
CA GLY A 82 -7.70 18.89 5.22
C GLY A 82 -7.63 18.29 6.63
N GLU A 83 -8.74 18.25 7.36
CA GLU A 83 -8.81 17.59 8.67
C GLU A 83 -8.56 16.09 8.52
N THR A 84 -7.82 15.51 9.47
CA THR A 84 -7.52 14.07 9.50
C THR A 84 -8.21 13.37 10.65
N ASP A 85 -8.53 14.08 11.73
CA ASP A 85 -9.19 13.49 12.90
C ASP A 85 -10.69 13.83 12.85
N ILE A 86 -11.50 12.82 12.55
CA ILE A 86 -12.95 12.95 12.37
C ILE A 86 -13.67 12.40 13.59
N VAL A 87 -14.45 13.23 14.27
CA VAL A 87 -15.21 12.81 15.44
C VAL A 87 -16.54 12.20 15.03
N LEU A 88 -16.75 10.93 15.39
CA LEU A 88 -17.96 10.17 15.09
C LEU A 88 -18.90 10.12 16.31
N SER A 89 -20.20 9.98 16.05
CA SER A 89 -21.25 9.89 17.08
C SER A 89 -20.99 8.78 18.09
N SER A 90 -20.53 7.64 17.58
CA SER A 90 -20.07 6.48 18.34
C SER A 90 -19.35 5.55 17.36
N PHE A 91 -18.49 4.68 17.87
CA PHE A 91 -18.20 3.40 17.21
C PHE A 91 -17.74 2.40 18.27
N ASN A 92 -18.04 1.12 18.09
CA ASN A 92 -17.53 0.09 18.98
C ASN A 92 -16.24 -0.52 18.42
N ALA A 93 -15.52 -1.25 19.28
CA ALA A 93 -14.37 -2.03 18.86
C ALA A 93 -14.76 -2.99 17.72
N GLY A 94 -13.99 -2.99 16.64
CA GLY A 94 -14.22 -3.85 15.47
C GLY A 94 -15.24 -3.32 14.45
N HIS A 95 -15.89 -2.17 14.69
CA HIS A 95 -16.72 -1.53 13.67
C HIS A 95 -15.90 -1.06 12.48
N TYR A 96 -14.75 -0.46 12.75
CA TYR A 96 -13.76 -0.07 11.77
C TYR A 96 -12.42 -0.71 12.10
N VAL A 97 -11.62 -0.93 11.08
CA VAL A 97 -10.22 -1.38 11.18
C VAL A 97 -9.33 -0.49 10.32
N ALA A 98 -8.05 -0.41 10.68
CA ALA A 98 -7.08 0.34 9.86
C ALA A 98 -7.00 -0.29 8.46
N GLY A 99 -7.11 0.54 7.42
CA GLY A 99 -7.24 0.11 6.02
C GLY A 99 -8.66 0.17 5.48
N ASP A 100 -9.69 0.39 6.31
CA ASP A 100 -11.06 0.52 5.82
C ASP A 100 -11.20 1.70 4.85
N ALA A 101 -11.84 1.43 3.70
CA ALA A 101 -12.22 2.45 2.75
C ALA A 101 -13.61 2.98 3.09
N ILE A 102 -13.72 4.28 3.32
CA ILE A 102 -14.94 4.93 3.80
C ILE A 102 -15.28 6.20 3.00
N GLN A 103 -16.53 6.62 3.08
CA GLN A 103 -17.06 7.83 2.49
C GLN A 103 -17.95 8.56 3.51
N PHE A 104 -17.90 9.89 3.51
CA PHE A 104 -18.71 10.73 4.41
C PHE A 104 -19.85 11.39 3.65
N GLY A 105 -21.08 11.12 4.07
CA GLY A 105 -22.28 11.66 3.45
C GLY A 105 -22.54 11.11 2.04
N ALA A 106 -23.77 11.28 1.56
CA ALA A 106 -24.18 10.76 0.24
C ALA A 106 -23.66 11.59 -0.96
N THR A 107 -23.12 12.78 -0.69
CA THR A 107 -22.78 13.77 -1.74
C THR A 107 -21.28 14.02 -1.86
N ASP A 108 -20.43 13.41 -1.03
CA ASP A 108 -18.97 13.46 -1.20
C ASP A 108 -18.53 12.34 -2.15
N PRO A 109 -17.98 12.60 -3.35
CA PRO A 109 -17.50 11.54 -4.23
C PRO A 109 -16.17 10.92 -3.77
N ASN A 110 -15.52 11.45 -2.72
CA ASN A 110 -14.20 11.01 -2.29
C ASN A 110 -14.26 9.79 -1.35
N ILE A 111 -13.32 8.87 -1.56
CA ILE A 111 -13.10 7.72 -0.68
C ILE A 111 -11.83 7.98 0.14
N TYR A 112 -11.93 7.79 1.45
CA TYR A 112 -10.87 7.98 2.43
C TYR A 112 -10.47 6.64 3.04
N ILE A 113 -9.24 6.54 3.52
CA ILE A 113 -8.72 5.32 4.16
C ILE A 113 -8.56 5.59 5.66
N VAL A 114 -9.09 4.71 6.50
CA VAL A 114 -8.92 4.77 7.95
C VAL A 114 -7.47 4.41 8.30
N ALA A 115 -6.75 5.31 8.95
CA ALA A 115 -5.38 5.09 9.40
C ALA A 115 -5.33 4.52 10.83
N SER A 116 -6.15 5.06 11.73
CA SER A 116 -6.25 4.61 13.12
C SER A 116 -7.57 5.03 13.76
N LEU A 117 -7.86 4.44 14.92
CA LEU A 117 -9.07 4.71 15.69
C LEU A 117 -8.70 5.01 17.13
N THR A 118 -9.35 6.01 17.72
CA THR A 118 -9.19 6.40 19.13
C THR A 118 -10.54 6.28 19.85
N PRO A 119 -10.90 5.08 20.36
CA PRO A 119 -12.23 4.83 20.93
C PRO A 119 -12.59 5.73 22.11
N ALA A 120 -11.61 6.15 22.92
CA ALA A 120 -11.84 6.99 24.09
C ALA A 120 -12.46 8.36 23.75
N THR A 121 -12.31 8.81 22.50
CA THR A 121 -12.79 10.11 22.00
C THR A 121 -13.74 9.96 20.82
N ASN A 122 -14.10 8.73 20.44
CA ASN A 122 -14.79 8.42 19.20
C ASN A 122 -14.17 9.10 17.96
N THR A 123 -12.84 9.26 17.97
CA THR A 123 -12.13 9.90 16.85
C THR A 123 -11.57 8.84 15.90
N MET A 124 -11.86 9.01 14.62
CA MET A 124 -11.31 8.23 13.53
C MET A 124 -10.28 9.08 12.79
N THR A 125 -9.03 8.61 12.74
CA THR A 125 -7.98 9.28 11.98
C THR A 125 -7.94 8.71 10.56
N ILE A 126 -8.13 9.55 9.56
CA ILE A 126 -7.99 9.19 8.14
C ILE A 126 -6.58 9.45 7.63
N ALA A 127 -6.20 8.74 6.57
CA ALA A 127 -4.93 8.94 5.90
C ALA A 127 -4.83 10.34 5.28
N LYS A 128 -3.61 10.90 5.31
CA LYS A 128 -3.31 12.14 4.60
C LYS A 128 -3.57 11.98 3.10
N PRO A 129 -4.05 13.01 2.38
CA PRO A 129 -4.05 14.44 2.70
C PRO A 129 -5.23 14.95 3.56
N GLY A 130 -6.03 14.07 4.15
CA GLY A 130 -7.21 14.46 4.93
C GLY A 130 -8.43 14.72 4.05
N LEU A 131 -9.47 15.30 4.64
CA LEU A 131 -10.74 15.56 3.96
C LEU A 131 -10.56 16.42 2.70
N ARG A 132 -11.23 16.04 1.60
CA ARG A 132 -11.27 16.82 0.36
C ARG A 132 -12.51 17.69 0.25
N LYS A 133 -13.52 17.37 1.05
CA LYS A 133 -14.75 18.12 1.24
C LYS A 133 -15.02 18.21 2.73
N ALA A 134 -15.45 19.37 3.21
CA ALA A 134 -15.87 19.49 4.60
C ALA A 134 -17.07 18.58 4.85
N THR A 135 -17.09 17.95 6.02
CA THR A 135 -18.26 17.18 6.46
C THR A 135 -19.29 18.11 7.07
N GLU A 136 -20.53 17.65 7.13
CA GLU A 136 -21.59 18.27 7.88
C GLU A 136 -21.94 17.42 9.11
N ALA A 137 -22.55 18.05 10.11
CA ALA A 137 -23.10 17.30 11.24
C ALA A 137 -24.15 16.30 10.75
N ALA A 138 -24.13 15.10 11.32
CA ALA A 138 -24.95 13.95 10.95
C ALA A 138 -24.65 13.34 9.55
N ASP A 139 -23.55 13.69 8.89
CA ASP A 139 -23.11 12.97 7.69
C ASP A 139 -22.86 11.49 8.01
N ALA A 140 -23.53 10.61 7.28
CA ALA A 140 -23.40 9.17 7.47
C ALA A 140 -22.03 8.67 7.00
N VAL A 141 -21.38 7.83 7.81
CA VAL A 141 -20.16 7.11 7.42
C VAL A 141 -20.55 5.84 6.68
N THR A 142 -20.17 5.76 5.42
CA THR A 142 -20.40 4.57 4.58
C THR A 142 -19.09 3.83 4.38
N SER A 143 -19.01 2.58 4.81
CA SER A 143 -17.85 1.71 4.57
C SER A 143 -18.02 0.94 3.26
N MET A 144 -16.94 0.84 2.49
CA MET A 144 -16.90 0.11 1.22
C MET A 144 -16.84 -1.41 1.47
N ALA A 145 -16.88 -2.19 0.39
CA ALA A 145 -16.73 -3.64 0.46
C ALA A 145 -15.27 -4.04 0.76
N ASP A 146 -15.08 -5.33 1.05
CA ASP A 146 -13.76 -5.95 1.03
C ASP A 146 -13.11 -5.73 -0.33
N TYR A 147 -11.79 -5.59 -0.35
CA TYR A 147 -11.07 -5.27 -1.57
C TYR A 147 -9.69 -5.91 -1.61
N GLU A 148 -9.23 -6.20 -2.83
CA GLU A 148 -7.84 -6.55 -3.08
C GLU A 148 -7.05 -5.27 -3.37
N ALA A 149 -6.01 -5.01 -2.56
CA ALA A 149 -5.33 -3.73 -2.54
C ALA A 149 -4.32 -3.60 -3.71
N GLY A 150 -4.68 -2.80 -4.72
CA GLY A 150 -3.71 -2.21 -5.64
C GLY A 150 -3.09 -0.95 -5.06
N MET A 151 -1.85 -0.64 -5.42
CA MET A 151 -1.13 0.54 -4.92
C MET A 151 -0.58 1.38 -6.08
N ALA A 152 -0.82 2.69 -6.02
CA ALA A 152 -0.21 3.68 -6.89
C ALA A 152 0.68 4.60 -6.06
N PHE A 153 1.94 4.80 -6.48
CA PHE A 153 2.88 5.63 -5.72
C PHE A 153 3.95 6.25 -6.61
N SER A 154 4.53 7.36 -6.15
CA SER A 154 5.78 7.90 -6.71
C SER A 154 6.98 7.22 -6.04
N ARG A 155 8.10 7.04 -6.77
CA ARG A 155 9.34 6.44 -6.24
C ARG A 155 9.77 7.00 -4.88
N ASN A 156 9.61 8.30 -4.66
CA ASN A 156 10.08 8.98 -3.46
C ASN A 156 9.13 8.86 -2.26
N ALA A 157 7.93 8.29 -2.44
CA ALA A 157 6.93 8.19 -1.39
C ALA A 157 7.24 7.07 -0.39
N LEU A 158 7.85 5.97 -0.87
CA LEU A 158 8.24 4.81 -0.08
C LEU A 158 9.76 4.67 -0.09
N GLN A 159 10.35 4.46 1.08
CA GLN A 159 11.76 4.09 1.20
C GLN A 159 11.89 2.74 1.87
N LEU A 160 12.67 1.87 1.24
CA LEU A 160 13.22 0.67 1.84
C LEU A 160 14.67 0.95 2.16
N VAL A 161 15.07 0.70 3.39
CA VAL A 161 16.46 0.79 3.84
C VAL A 161 16.86 -0.59 4.36
N ALA A 162 17.95 -1.12 3.83
CA ALA A 162 18.53 -2.38 4.26
C ALA A 162 19.97 -2.17 4.72
N ARG A 163 20.36 -2.89 5.75
CA ARG A 163 21.73 -2.94 6.28
C ARG A 163 22.06 -4.34 6.79
N ALA A 164 23.35 -4.58 7.00
CA ALA A 164 23.82 -5.78 7.70
C ALA A 164 23.25 -5.82 9.15
N PRO A 165 22.80 -6.99 9.62
CA PRO A 165 22.41 -7.19 11.02
C PRO A 165 23.51 -6.79 12.02
N ALA A 166 23.10 -6.32 13.19
CA ALA A 166 24.05 -5.96 14.24
C ALA A 166 24.78 -7.21 14.77
N VAL A 167 26.10 -7.10 14.93
CA VAL A 167 26.92 -8.12 15.61
C VAL A 167 26.96 -7.79 17.11
N PRO A 168 26.86 -8.78 18.02
CA PRO A 168 27.05 -8.55 19.46
C PRO A 168 28.44 -7.97 19.79
N GLU A 169 28.51 -7.17 20.85
CA GLU A 169 29.78 -6.67 21.40
C GLU A 169 30.62 -7.86 21.89
N GLY A 170 31.83 -8.00 21.33
CA GLY A 170 32.69 -9.16 21.53
C GLY A 170 32.80 -10.09 20.32
N GLY A 171 32.03 -9.81 19.26
CA GLY A 171 32.00 -10.62 18.06
C GLY A 171 31.03 -11.79 18.17
N ASP A 172 30.69 -12.34 17.02
CA ASP A 172 29.89 -13.53 16.88
C ASP A 172 30.82 -14.59 16.29
N SER A 173 30.83 -15.82 16.84
CA SER A 173 31.83 -16.87 16.56
C SER A 173 31.77 -17.44 15.12
N ALA A 174 31.43 -16.59 14.15
CA ALA A 174 31.49 -16.83 12.73
C ALA A 174 32.95 -16.94 12.28
N ASP A 175 33.22 -17.99 11.51
CA ASP A 175 34.52 -18.23 10.87
C ASP A 175 34.73 -17.31 9.67
N ASP A 176 33.64 -16.91 9.01
CA ASP A 176 33.67 -16.01 7.86
C ASP A 176 32.37 -15.22 7.75
N SER A 177 32.44 -14.00 7.23
CA SER A 177 31.28 -13.17 6.91
C SER A 177 31.49 -12.43 5.59
N MET A 178 30.46 -12.43 4.74
CA MET A 178 30.47 -11.68 3.48
C MET A 178 29.13 -11.06 3.18
N LEU A 179 29.16 -9.91 2.51
CA LEU A 179 27.97 -9.22 2.03
C LEU A 179 27.78 -9.55 0.55
N ILE A 180 26.65 -10.17 0.22
CA ILE A 180 26.23 -10.49 -1.14
C ILE A 180 25.06 -9.59 -1.51
N VAL A 181 25.14 -8.97 -2.68
CA VAL A 181 24.04 -8.20 -3.25
C VAL A 181 23.31 -9.09 -4.26
N ASP A 182 22.01 -9.29 -4.07
CA ASP A 182 21.19 -10.02 -5.03
C ASP A 182 21.11 -9.22 -6.35
N PRO A 183 21.53 -9.79 -7.50
CA PRO A 183 21.51 -9.09 -8.78
C PRO A 183 20.10 -8.73 -9.28
N VAL A 184 19.05 -9.40 -8.78
CA VAL A 184 17.67 -9.13 -9.23
C VAL A 184 17.01 -8.06 -8.36
N SER A 185 16.96 -8.25 -7.04
CA SER A 185 16.34 -7.28 -6.13
C SER A 185 17.23 -6.11 -5.75
N GLY A 186 18.56 -6.24 -5.90
CA GLY A 186 19.53 -5.26 -5.42
C GLY A 186 19.68 -5.22 -3.90
N LEU A 187 19.07 -6.16 -3.17
CA LEU A 187 19.10 -6.17 -1.71
C LEU A 187 20.42 -6.75 -1.18
N PRO A 188 21.03 -6.12 -0.16
CA PRO A 188 22.24 -6.62 0.47
C PRO A 188 21.89 -7.66 1.55
N PHE A 189 22.45 -8.86 1.43
CA PHE A 189 22.38 -9.92 2.42
C PHE A 189 23.77 -10.16 3.02
N GLU A 190 23.82 -10.32 4.34
CA GLU A 190 25.02 -10.80 5.02
C GLU A 190 24.94 -12.31 5.16
N ILE A 191 25.99 -13.02 4.74
CA ILE A 191 26.13 -14.46 4.91
C ILE A 191 27.25 -14.70 5.93
N ARG A 192 26.94 -15.44 6.99
CA ARG A 192 27.90 -15.87 8.01
C ARG A 192 28.04 -17.38 8.04
N LEU A 193 29.26 -17.83 8.26
CA LEU A 193 29.63 -19.24 8.34
C LEU A 193 29.99 -19.61 9.78
N TYR A 194 29.32 -20.61 10.34
CA TYR A 194 29.68 -21.20 11.63
C TYR A 194 30.06 -22.66 11.44
N ARG A 195 31.28 -23.02 11.84
CA ARG A 195 31.73 -24.41 11.88
C ARG A 195 31.53 -24.98 13.28
N GLN A 196 30.80 -26.09 13.35
CA GLN A 196 30.53 -26.87 14.56
C GLN A 196 31.04 -28.31 14.37
N TYR A 197 31.04 -29.12 15.43
CA TYR A 197 31.51 -30.51 15.38
C TYR A 197 30.69 -31.32 14.36
N HIS A 198 31.34 -31.69 13.25
CA HIS A 198 30.73 -32.35 12.07
C HIS A 198 29.51 -31.62 11.47
N ARG A 199 29.37 -30.32 11.67
CA ARG A 199 28.26 -29.53 11.12
C ARG A 199 28.74 -28.15 10.68
N VAL A 200 28.24 -27.70 9.54
CA VAL A 200 28.43 -26.33 9.07
C VAL A 200 27.06 -25.66 9.04
N SER A 201 26.95 -24.49 9.67
CA SER A 201 25.75 -23.66 9.66
C SER A 201 26.03 -22.41 8.86
N TYR A 202 25.15 -22.11 7.90
CA TYR A 202 25.13 -20.85 7.18
C TYR A 202 23.97 -20.03 7.70
N GLU A 203 24.24 -18.78 8.06
CA GLU A 203 23.20 -17.81 8.40
C GLU A 203 23.15 -16.75 7.31
N ILE A 204 21.94 -16.46 6.84
CA ILE A 204 21.70 -15.40 5.87
C ILE A 204 20.81 -14.37 6.56
N GLY A 205 21.36 -13.19 6.80
CA GLY A 205 20.72 -12.14 7.57
C GLY A 205 20.64 -10.82 6.80
N MET A 206 19.53 -10.11 6.99
CA MET A 206 19.35 -8.74 6.53
C MET A 206 18.48 -7.98 7.53
N ALA A 207 18.96 -6.84 8.00
CA ALA A 207 18.15 -5.92 8.78
C ALA A 207 17.55 -4.88 7.83
N TRP A 208 16.22 -4.87 7.68
CA TRP A 208 15.54 -3.96 6.78
C TRP A 208 14.39 -3.23 7.47
N GLY A 209 14.03 -2.09 6.92
CA GLY A 209 12.87 -1.30 7.33
C GLY A 209 12.26 -0.60 6.14
N VAL A 210 10.95 -0.38 6.21
CA VAL A 210 10.19 0.39 5.22
C VAL A 210 9.52 1.57 5.90
N LYS A 211 9.46 2.70 5.20
CA LYS A 211 8.74 3.88 5.66
C LYS A 211 8.06 4.60 4.50
N ALA A 212 6.80 4.95 4.70
CA ALA A 212 6.10 5.92 3.87
C ALA A 212 6.53 7.33 4.31
N VAL A 213 7.43 7.94 3.53
CA VAL A 213 7.97 9.29 3.81
C VAL A 213 6.93 10.36 3.47
N LYS A 214 6.14 10.12 2.42
CA LYS A 214 5.08 11.01 1.94
C LYS A 214 3.81 10.20 1.65
N PRO A 215 3.00 9.90 2.67
CA PRO A 215 1.74 9.16 2.51
C PRO A 215 0.79 9.83 1.51
N GLU A 216 0.86 11.16 1.35
CA GLU A 216 0.03 11.92 0.41
C GLU A 216 0.32 11.57 -1.06
N HIS A 217 1.50 11.00 -1.34
CA HIS A 217 1.90 10.56 -2.68
C HIS A 217 1.67 9.05 -2.90
N LEU A 218 0.82 8.45 -2.06
CA LEU A 218 0.31 7.09 -2.19
C LEU A 218 -1.19 7.15 -2.48
N ALA A 219 -1.67 6.21 -3.26
CA ALA A 219 -3.10 5.97 -3.44
C ALA A 219 -3.35 4.46 -3.48
N LEU A 220 -4.46 4.04 -2.89
CA LEU A 220 -4.96 2.69 -3.04
C LEU A 220 -5.91 2.62 -4.24
N ILE A 221 -5.74 1.59 -5.04
CA ILE A 221 -6.66 1.22 -6.10
C ILE A 221 -7.48 0.06 -5.54
N LEU A 222 -8.76 0.32 -5.36
CA LEU A 222 -9.70 -0.67 -4.84
C LEU A 222 -10.12 -1.57 -6.00
N GLY A 223 -9.62 -2.81 -6.01
CA GLY A 223 -10.08 -3.85 -6.92
C GLY A 223 -11.40 -4.42 -6.42
N PHE A 224 -12.50 -4.15 -7.14
CA PHE A 224 -13.76 -4.87 -6.90
C PHE A 224 -13.58 -6.32 -7.35
N GLU A 225 -13.70 -7.26 -6.40
CA GLU A 225 -13.67 -8.68 -6.70
C GLU A 225 -14.83 -9.03 -7.65
N GLY A 226 -14.49 -9.69 -8.77
CA GLY A 226 -15.43 -10.58 -9.42
C GLY A 226 -15.61 -11.80 -8.53
N VAL A 227 -16.85 -12.04 -8.10
CA VAL A 227 -17.26 -13.23 -7.34
C VAL A 227 -16.72 -14.48 -8.04
N VAL A 228 -15.81 -15.20 -7.38
CA VAL A 228 -15.47 -16.57 -7.78
C VAL A 228 -16.52 -17.48 -7.13
N THR A 229 -17.43 -18.01 -7.95
CA THR A 229 -18.28 -19.17 -7.59
C THR A 229 -17.50 -20.46 -7.66
#